data_AF-A0A8T5QML4-F1
#
_entry.id   AF-A0A8T5QML4-F1
#
_cell.length_a   1.000
_cell.length_b   1.000
_cell.length_c   1.000
_cell.angle_alpha   90.00
_cell.angle_beta   90.00
_cell.angle_gamma   90.00
#
_symmetry.space_group_name_H-M   'P 1'
#
loop_
_entity.id
_entity.type
_entity.pdbx_description
1 polymer ?
#
loop_
_entity_poly.entity_id
_entity_poly.type
_entity_poly.pdbx_seq_one_letter_code
_entity_poly.pdbx_strand_id
1 'polypeptide(L)'
;MVRIEIPRDEKLDDMIDSLEDHLKEMKDEVSELRRQGIDTTIVDMMMMDILPKVRMAKITNDQQDVDAVKRLLARMHNEVDELKTGTEFDEALKKIQSAYDSIRGGKYRDAWERYTELRGLYKKLPEDLRRIVYVASLDIHQKLQQAE
;
A
#
# COMPACT_ATOMS: atom_id res chain seq x y z
N MET A 1 -0.87 48.72 -12.75
CA MET A 1 -1.08 47.30 -12.40
C MET A 1 -2.46 46.90 -12.88
N VAL A 2 -2.54 46.01 -13.87
CA VAL A 2 -3.82 45.45 -14.30
C VAL A 2 -4.16 44.32 -13.33
N ARG A 3 -5.24 44.44 -12.56
CA ARG A 3 -5.80 43.32 -11.80
C ARG A 3 -6.66 42.52 -12.77
N ILE A 4 -6.20 41.32 -13.12
CA ILE A 4 -7.02 40.35 -13.83
C ILE A 4 -7.76 39.58 -12.72
N GLU A 5 -9.06 39.78 -12.63
CA GLU A 5 -9.92 38.98 -11.75
C GLU A 5 -10.16 37.64 -12.45
N ILE A 6 -9.67 36.56 -11.85
CA ILE A 6 -9.93 35.20 -12.32
C ILE A 6 -11.35 34.86 -11.87
N PRO A 7 -12.27 34.50 -12.79
CA PRO A 7 -13.61 34.04 -12.43
C PRO A 7 -13.49 32.80 -11.54
N ARG A 8 -14.20 32.80 -10.41
CA ARG A 8 -14.21 31.68 -9.47
C ARG A 8 -15.44 30.82 -9.69
N ASP A 9 -15.23 29.53 -9.96
CA ASP A 9 -16.25 28.51 -9.86
C ASP A 9 -16.23 27.91 -8.45
N GLU A 10 -17.30 28.11 -7.69
CA GLU A 10 -17.46 27.57 -6.33
C GLU A 10 -17.32 26.03 -6.31
N LYS A 11 -17.76 25.34 -7.37
CA LYS A 11 -17.62 23.88 -7.43
C LYS A 11 -16.16 23.45 -7.56
N LEU A 12 -15.36 24.20 -8.31
CA LEU A 12 -13.94 23.92 -8.43
C LEU A 12 -13.21 24.18 -7.11
N ASP A 13 -13.59 25.25 -6.41
CA ASP A 13 -13.04 25.55 -5.08
C ASP A 13 -13.38 24.41 -4.09
N ASP A 14 -14.64 23.93 -4.04
CA ASP A 14 -15.04 22.78 -3.21
C ASP A 14 -14.24 21.50 -3.56
N MET A 15 -14.03 21.25 -4.85
CA MET A 15 -13.25 20.10 -5.31
C MET A 15 -11.78 20.21 -4.91
N ILE A 16 -11.19 21.40 -4.99
CA ILE A 16 -9.79 21.64 -4.62
C ILE A 16 -9.61 21.48 -3.11
N ASP A 17 -10.54 21.99 -2.31
CA ASP A 17 -10.51 21.84 -0.86
C ASP A 17 -10.62 20.35 -0.47
N SER A 18 -11.47 19.57 -1.14
CA SER A 18 -11.51 18.11 -0.97
C SER A 18 -10.19 17.41 -1.33
N LEU A 19 -9.46 17.90 -2.34
CA LEU A 19 -8.14 17.35 -2.71
C LEU A 19 -7.05 17.74 -1.69
N GLU A 20 -7.15 18.93 -1.09
CA GLU A 20 -6.28 19.34 0.03
C GLU A 20 -6.49 18.44 1.25
N ASP A 21 -7.74 18.12 1.58
CA ASP A 21 -8.07 17.22 2.68
C ASP A 21 -7.53 15.80 2.43
N HIS A 22 -7.74 15.22 1.24
CA HIS A 22 -7.16 13.91 0.90
C HIS A 22 -5.62 13.91 0.95
N LEU A 23 -4.97 14.99 0.51
CA LEU A 23 -3.51 15.09 0.60
C LEU A 23 -3.03 15.09 2.06
N LYS A 24 -3.79 15.72 2.94
CA LYS A 24 -3.48 15.76 4.38
C LYS A 24 -3.66 14.38 5.01
N GLU A 25 -4.74 13.68 4.69
CA GLU A 25 -4.97 12.29 5.14
C GLU A 25 -3.81 11.38 4.71
N MET A 26 -3.44 11.42 3.43
CA MET A 26 -2.31 10.66 2.89
C MET A 26 -0.98 10.96 3.60
N LYS A 27 -0.75 12.22 3.95
CA LYS A 27 0.46 12.63 4.69
C LYS A 27 0.49 11.99 6.09
N ASP A 28 -0.64 11.94 6.77
CA ASP A 28 -0.74 11.33 8.09
C ASP A 28 -0.48 9.81 7.99
N GLU A 29 -0.99 9.15 6.95
CA GLU A 29 -0.71 7.72 6.71
C GLU A 29 0.77 7.43 6.43
N VAL A 30 1.42 8.24 5.60
CA VAL A 30 2.88 8.13 5.31
C VAL A 30 3.71 8.32 6.59
N SER A 31 3.28 9.23 7.45
CA SER A 31 3.90 9.44 8.76
C SER A 31 3.83 8.17 9.63
N GLU A 32 2.69 7.47 9.63
CA GLU A 32 2.57 6.19 10.34
C GLU A 32 3.45 5.10 9.74
N LEU A 33 3.49 4.94 8.41
CA LEU A 33 4.37 3.97 7.74
C LEU A 33 5.84 4.20 8.10
N ARG A 34 6.28 5.46 8.15
CA ARG A 34 7.64 5.82 8.56
C ARG A 34 7.93 5.45 10.01
N ARG A 35 6.97 5.65 10.93
CA ARG A 35 7.10 5.22 12.34
C ARG A 35 7.22 3.70 12.46
N GLN A 36 6.61 2.96 11.54
CA GLN A 36 6.73 1.51 11.44
C GLN A 36 8.06 1.06 10.81
N GLY A 37 8.91 1.99 10.35
CA GLY A 37 10.20 1.70 9.72
C GLY A 37 10.11 1.30 8.25
N ILE A 38 8.95 1.49 7.61
CA ILE A 38 8.77 1.27 6.17
C ILE A 38 9.42 2.44 5.42
N ASP A 39 10.14 2.15 4.34
CA ASP A 39 10.77 3.18 3.51
C ASP A 39 9.70 3.93 2.69
N THR A 40 9.48 5.19 3.05
CA THR A 40 8.48 6.06 2.41
C THR A 40 9.07 7.01 1.38
N THR A 41 10.36 6.87 1.03
CA THR A 41 11.11 7.86 0.24
C THR A 41 10.40 8.23 -1.07
N ILE A 42 9.83 7.25 -1.78
CA ILE A 42 9.11 7.46 -3.05
C ILE A 42 7.87 8.30 -2.84
N VAL A 43 7.03 7.93 -1.87
CA VAL A 43 5.81 8.68 -1.56
C VAL A 43 6.12 10.08 -1.05
N ASP A 44 7.18 10.24 -0.25
CA ASP A 44 7.63 11.56 0.22
C ASP A 44 8.01 12.48 -0.95
N MET A 45 8.69 11.95 -1.97
CA MET A 45 8.98 12.70 -3.20
C MET A 45 7.71 13.07 -3.97
N MET A 46 6.74 12.15 -4.09
CA MET A 46 5.46 12.42 -4.75
C MET A 46 4.68 13.52 -4.03
N MET A 47 4.65 13.48 -2.70
CA MET A 47 3.96 14.47 -1.87
C MET A 47 4.57 15.88 -2.04
N MET A 48 5.90 15.98 -2.18
CA MET A 48 6.58 17.24 -2.48
C MET A 48 6.18 17.83 -3.85
N ASP A 49 5.88 16.98 -4.86
CA ASP A 49 5.44 17.43 -6.19
C ASP A 49 3.93 17.78 -6.24
N ILE A 50 3.10 17.11 -5.44
CA ILE A 50 1.65 17.31 -5.44
C ILE A 50 1.26 18.63 -4.76
N LEU A 51 1.89 18.98 -3.64
CA LEU A 51 1.63 20.21 -2.88
C LEU A 51 1.60 21.49 -3.74
N PRO A 52 2.63 21.81 -4.56
CA PRO A 52 2.60 23.00 -5.39
C PRO A 52 1.51 22.96 -6.47
N LYS A 53 1.15 21.78 -6.98
CA LYS A 53 0.12 21.63 -8.02
C LYS A 53 -1.29 21.84 -7.48
N VAL A 54 -1.56 21.42 -6.24
CA VAL A 54 -2.82 21.73 -5.54
C VAL A 54 -2.97 23.24 -5.33
N ARG A 55 -1.89 23.90 -4.88
CA ARG A 55 -1.88 25.37 -4.76
C ARG A 55 -2.08 26.07 -6.11
N MET A 56 -1.50 25.53 -7.18
CA MET A 56 -1.67 26.07 -8.52
C MET A 56 -3.12 25.95 -8.98
N ALA A 57 -3.75 24.78 -8.82
CA ALA A 57 -5.16 24.57 -9.14
C ALA A 57 -6.08 25.57 -8.40
N LYS A 58 -5.77 25.90 -7.14
CA LYS A 58 -6.49 26.91 -6.33
C LYS A 58 -6.35 28.35 -6.84
N ILE A 59 -5.25 28.64 -7.53
CA ILE A 59 -4.98 29.96 -8.10
C ILE A 59 -5.59 30.06 -9.49
N THR A 60 -5.44 29.04 -10.32
CA THR A 60 -5.92 29.03 -11.70
C THR A 60 -7.43 28.81 -11.79
N ASN A 61 -8.02 28.11 -10.81
CA ASN A 61 -9.43 27.68 -10.81
C ASN A 61 -9.79 27.00 -12.15
N ASP A 62 -8.89 26.14 -12.63
CA ASP A 62 -9.01 25.44 -13.91
C ASP A 62 -9.25 23.93 -13.72
N GLN A 63 -10.23 23.39 -14.43
CA GLN A 63 -10.61 21.97 -14.33
C GLN A 63 -9.47 21.03 -14.73
N GLN A 64 -8.62 21.40 -15.70
CA GLN A 64 -7.51 20.55 -16.13
C GLN A 64 -6.45 20.41 -15.04
N ASP A 65 -6.18 21.49 -14.30
CA ASP A 65 -5.28 21.48 -13.15
C ASP A 65 -5.86 20.61 -12.01
N VAL A 66 -7.16 20.73 -11.73
CA VAL A 66 -7.87 19.87 -10.77
C VAL A 66 -7.76 18.39 -11.17
N ASP A 67 -7.97 18.06 -12.44
CA ASP A 67 -7.87 16.70 -12.93
C ASP A 67 -6.43 16.17 -12.91
N ALA A 68 -5.43 17.03 -13.12
CA ALA A 68 -4.03 16.67 -13.00
C ALA A 68 -3.68 16.30 -11.55
N VAL A 69 -4.15 17.09 -10.57
CA VAL A 69 -3.97 16.82 -9.14
C VAL A 69 -4.65 15.50 -8.76
N LYS A 70 -5.90 15.26 -9.20
CA LYS A 70 -6.60 13.99 -8.97
C LYS A 70 -5.80 12.78 -9.45
N ARG A 71 -5.24 12.85 -10.66
CA ARG A 71 -4.41 11.76 -11.21
C ARG A 71 -3.12 11.52 -10.44
N LEU A 72 -2.55 12.56 -9.82
CA LEU A 72 -1.36 12.42 -9.01
C LEU A 72 -1.68 11.86 -7.63
N LEU A 73 -2.77 12.33 -7.01
CA LEU A 73 -3.26 11.79 -5.74
C LEU A 73 -3.63 10.31 -5.87
N ALA A 74 -4.32 9.91 -6.95
CA ALA A 74 -4.63 8.51 -7.20
C ALA A 74 -3.36 7.63 -7.33
N ARG A 75 -2.32 8.15 -7.98
CA ARG A 75 -1.02 7.44 -8.07
C ARG A 75 -0.35 7.33 -6.71
N MET A 76 -0.35 8.41 -5.94
CA MET A 76 0.22 8.41 -4.59
C MET A 76 -0.55 7.45 -3.67
N HIS A 77 -1.87 7.39 -3.79
CA HIS A 77 -2.72 6.45 -3.07
C HIS A 77 -2.33 5.01 -3.37
N ASN A 78 -2.14 4.65 -4.64
CA ASN A 78 -1.68 3.31 -5.00
C ASN A 78 -0.30 2.99 -4.41
N GLU A 79 0.64 3.93 -4.45
CA GLU A 79 1.98 3.72 -3.88
C GLU A 79 1.93 3.56 -2.35
N VAL A 80 1.12 4.38 -1.66
CA VAL A 80 0.88 4.23 -0.22
C VAL A 80 0.20 2.91 0.08
N ASP A 81 -0.75 2.48 -0.74
CA ASP A 81 -1.39 1.18 -0.60
C ASP A 81 -0.40 0.04 -0.83
N GLU A 82 0.54 0.14 -1.77
CA GLU A 82 1.62 -0.82 -1.98
C GLU A 82 2.57 -0.91 -0.78
N LEU A 83 2.94 0.24 -0.19
CA LEU A 83 3.74 0.30 1.03
C LEU A 83 2.98 -0.23 2.26
N LYS A 84 1.70 0.14 2.40
CA LYS A 84 0.79 -0.44 3.39
C LYS A 84 0.62 -1.93 3.15
N THR A 85 0.69 -2.40 1.90
CA THR A 85 0.63 -3.80 1.51
C THR A 85 1.98 -4.51 1.48
N GLY A 86 2.95 -4.09 2.31
CA GLY A 86 3.98 -5.02 2.83
C GLY A 86 3.36 -6.16 3.64
N THR A 87 2.48 -6.98 3.05
CA THR A 87 1.42 -7.63 3.83
C THR A 87 1.04 -9.02 3.36
N GLU A 88 0.75 -9.30 2.09
CA GLU A 88 0.41 -10.69 1.74
C GLU A 88 1.64 -11.58 1.70
N PHE A 89 2.76 -11.05 1.19
CA PHE A 89 4.02 -11.75 1.20
C PHE A 89 4.61 -11.82 2.60
N ASP A 90 4.58 -10.72 3.36
CA ASP A 90 5.07 -10.71 4.73
C ASP A 90 4.21 -11.55 5.68
N GLU A 91 2.90 -11.59 5.47
CA GLU A 91 2.02 -12.53 6.17
C GLU A 91 2.30 -13.97 5.73
N ALA A 92 2.50 -14.23 4.45
CA ALA A 92 2.93 -15.54 3.97
C ALA A 92 4.26 -15.97 4.63
N LEU A 93 5.24 -15.09 4.75
CA LEU A 93 6.51 -15.35 5.44
C LEU A 93 6.31 -15.64 6.93
N LYS A 94 5.48 -14.85 7.63
CA LYS A 94 5.13 -15.12 9.04
C LYS A 94 4.44 -16.46 9.23
N LYS A 95 3.54 -16.84 8.32
CA LYS A 95 2.85 -18.14 8.35
C LYS A 95 3.80 -19.31 8.05
N ILE A 96 4.71 -19.15 7.10
CA ILE A 96 5.80 -20.10 6.82
C ILE A 96 6.64 -20.32 8.07
N GLN A 97 7.08 -19.23 8.72
CA GLN A 97 7.89 -19.32 9.93
C GLN A 97 7.14 -20.02 11.07
N SER A 98 5.88 -19.63 11.32
CA SER A 98 5.03 -20.25 12.34
C SER A 98 4.76 -21.74 12.09
N ALA A 99 4.63 -22.15 10.83
CA ALA A 99 4.49 -23.56 10.47
C ALA A 99 5.76 -24.36 10.80
N TYR A 100 6.95 -23.83 10.49
CA TYR A 100 8.22 -24.48 10.84
C TYR A 100 8.44 -24.59 12.35
N ASP A 101 8.10 -23.55 13.11
CA ASP A 101 8.22 -23.57 14.58
C ASP A 101 7.27 -24.62 15.19
N SER A 102 6.07 -24.77 14.63
CA SER A 102 5.11 -25.79 15.05
C SER A 102 5.60 -27.21 14.72
N ILE A 103 6.21 -27.44 13.56
CA ILE A 103 6.84 -28.72 13.18
C ILE A 103 7.98 -29.06 14.14
N ARG A 104 8.87 -28.10 14.44
CA ARG A 104 9.99 -28.32 15.39
C ARG A 104 9.50 -28.63 16.81
N GLY A 105 8.39 -28.03 17.22
CA GLY A 105 7.75 -28.27 18.51
C GLY A 105 6.87 -29.53 18.57
N GLY A 106 6.78 -30.33 17.51
CA GLY A 106 5.92 -31.52 17.43
C GLY A 106 4.41 -31.21 17.38
N LYS A 107 4.03 -29.95 17.16
CA LYS A 107 2.65 -29.48 17.05
C LYS A 107 2.16 -29.57 15.60
N TYR A 108 2.07 -30.79 15.08
CA TYR A 108 1.77 -31.02 13.66
C TYR A 108 0.38 -30.54 13.23
N ARG A 109 -0.60 -30.53 14.16
CA ARG A 109 -1.94 -29.99 13.90
C ARG A 109 -1.92 -28.48 13.66
N ASP A 110 -1.21 -27.73 14.50
CA ASP A 110 -1.07 -26.27 14.36
C ASP A 110 -0.31 -25.92 13.06
N ALA A 111 0.70 -26.73 12.71
CA ALA A 111 1.43 -26.58 11.45
C ALA A 111 0.54 -26.80 10.22
N TRP A 112 -0.39 -27.76 10.26
CA TRP A 112 -1.38 -28.00 9.21
C TRP A 112 -2.35 -26.83 9.03
N GLU A 113 -2.79 -26.20 10.13
CA GLU A 113 -3.64 -25.01 10.09
C GLU A 113 -2.92 -23.84 9.42
N ARG A 114 -1.66 -23.58 9.80
CA ARG A 114 -0.84 -22.51 9.18
C ARG A 114 -0.53 -22.77 7.71
N TYR A 115 -0.29 -24.02 7.31
CA TYR A 115 -0.13 -24.39 5.91
C TYR A 115 -1.40 -24.15 5.09
N THR A 116 -2.57 -24.40 5.68
CA THR A 116 -3.87 -24.18 5.02
C THR A 116 -4.14 -22.68 4.82
N GLU A 117 -3.85 -21.86 5.84
CA GLU A 117 -3.91 -20.40 5.75
C GLU A 117 -2.96 -19.85 4.67
N LEU A 118 -1.74 -20.39 4.60
CA LEU A 118 -0.73 -20.02 3.59
C LEU A 118 -1.20 -20.27 2.15
N ARG A 119 -1.93 -21.37 1.90
CA ARG A 119 -2.54 -21.64 0.59
C ARG A 119 -3.57 -20.59 0.17
N GLY A 120 -4.29 -20.01 1.14
CA GLY A 120 -5.23 -18.92 0.89
C GLY A 120 -4.53 -17.64 0.43
N LEU A 121 -3.40 -17.31 1.06
CA LEU A 121 -2.56 -16.16 0.72
C LEU A 121 -1.83 -16.34 -0.62
N TYR A 122 -1.37 -17.56 -0.91
CA TYR A 122 -0.63 -17.88 -2.15
C TYR A 122 -1.34 -17.41 -3.43
N LYS A 123 -2.67 -17.51 -3.47
CA LYS A 123 -3.47 -17.13 -4.65
C LYS A 123 -3.51 -15.62 -4.91
N LYS A 124 -3.24 -14.82 -3.89
CA LYS A 124 -3.33 -13.37 -3.94
C LYS A 124 -1.98 -12.71 -4.23
N LEU A 125 -0.90 -13.44 -3.99
CA LEU A 125 0.46 -12.98 -4.26
C LEU A 125 0.73 -12.70 -5.76
N PRO A 126 1.58 -11.70 -6.05
CA PRO A 126 2.23 -11.50 -7.35
C PRO A 126 2.98 -12.75 -7.84
N GLU A 127 3.08 -12.93 -9.16
CA GLU A 127 3.62 -14.15 -9.79
C GLU A 127 5.09 -14.43 -9.44
N ASP A 128 5.90 -13.38 -9.36
CA ASP A 128 7.30 -13.38 -8.96
C ASP A 128 7.50 -13.84 -7.50
N LEU A 129 6.62 -13.44 -6.59
CA LEU A 129 6.67 -13.80 -5.17
C LEU A 129 6.12 -15.21 -4.87
N ARG A 130 5.20 -15.71 -5.71
CA ARG A 130 4.65 -17.08 -5.58
C ARG A 130 5.72 -18.15 -5.60
N ARG A 131 6.80 -17.98 -6.37
CA ARG A 131 7.86 -19.01 -6.47
C ARG A 131 8.50 -19.32 -5.12
N ILE A 132 8.77 -18.28 -4.32
CA ILE A 132 9.39 -18.42 -2.99
C ILE A 132 8.43 -19.13 -2.03
N VAL A 133 7.17 -18.67 -1.99
CA VAL A 133 6.13 -19.26 -1.12
C VAL A 133 5.79 -20.69 -1.52
N TYR A 134 5.82 -21.02 -2.82
CA TYR A 134 5.56 -22.36 -3.34
C TYR A 134 6.60 -23.38 -2.86
N VAL A 135 7.90 -23.03 -2.94
CA VAL A 135 8.99 -23.91 -2.49
C VAL A 135 8.88 -24.19 -1.00
N ALA A 136 8.64 -23.16 -0.18
CA ALA A 136 8.43 -23.33 1.25
C ALA A 136 7.18 -24.19 1.57
N SER A 137 6.10 -23.98 0.82
CA SER A 137 4.86 -24.76 0.97
C SER A 137 5.08 -26.25 0.68
N LEU A 138 5.87 -26.59 -0.34
CA LEU A 138 6.19 -27.99 -0.67
C LEU A 138 7.02 -28.66 0.43
N ASP A 139 8.03 -27.98 0.97
CA ASP A 139 8.87 -28.51 2.04
C ASP A 139 8.06 -28.73 3.33
N ILE A 140 7.23 -27.76 3.71
CA ILE A 140 6.29 -27.89 4.85
C ILE A 140 5.38 -29.10 4.65
N HIS A 141 4.81 -29.26 3.46
CA HIS A 141 3.90 -30.38 3.16
C HIS A 141 4.60 -31.75 3.25
N GLN A 142 5.82 -31.89 2.71
CA GLN A 142 6.59 -33.13 2.81
C GLN A 142 6.94 -33.49 4.25
N LYS A 143 7.33 -32.51 5.07
CA LYS A 143 7.64 -32.71 6.49
C LYS A 143 6.41 -33.13 7.29
N LEU A 144 5.23 -32.60 6.95
CA LEU A 144 3.97 -32.99 7.59
C LEU A 144 3.55 -34.42 7.21
N GLN A 145 3.78 -34.86 5.97
CA GLN A 145 3.48 -36.23 5.55
C GLN A 145 4.41 -37.30 6.14
N GLN A 146 5.64 -36.95 6.49
CA GLN A 146 6.58 -37.87 7.15
C GLN A 146 6.36 -38.00 8.66
N ALA A 147 5.50 -37.15 9.23
CA ALA A 147 5.20 -37.11 10.66
C ALA A 147 3.86 -37.77 11.02
N GLU A 148 3.07 -38.18 10.02
CA GLU A 148 1.96 -39.14 10.16
C GLU A 148 2.48 -40.59 10.13
#